data_AF-A0A3P7IYR5-F1
#
_entry.id   AF-A0A3P7IYR5-F1
#
_cell.length_a   1.000
_cell.length_b   1.000
_cell.length_c   1.000
_cell.angle_alpha   90.00
_cell.angle_beta   90.00
_cell.angle_gamma   90.00
#
_symmetry.space_group_name_H-M   'P 1'
#
loop_
_entity.id
_entity.type
_entity.pdbx_description
1 polymer ?
#
loop_
_entity_poly.entity_id
_entity_poly.type
_entity_poly.pdbx_seq_one_letter_code
_entity_poly.pdbx_strand_id
1 'polypeptide(L)'
;MRTQLSRAKTGAVYFGDDDNTYDLRLFDEIRSIRKVGIWPVGIVGGLVAEKPSLAENGSVVGFNALWKPERPFPIDMAAFAVNLTLIIAKSEALFSYDVPRGYQESHFLTGLGLKRSDLEPKAVNCTRVYVWHTRTEKSKLSKADWEKIVAQDKRLFDDVEAHGLGL
;
A
#
# COMPACT_ATOMS: atom_id res chain seq x y z
N MET A 1 6.99 -12.14 16.47
CA MET A 1 8.41 -11.71 16.56
C MET A 1 8.83 -11.19 15.20
N ARG A 2 9.33 -9.95 15.11
CA ARG A 2 9.89 -9.43 13.84
C ARG A 2 11.35 -9.83 13.73
N THR A 3 11.72 -10.47 12.64
CA THR A 3 13.09 -10.88 12.36
C THR A 3 13.66 -9.98 11.28
N GLN A 4 14.64 -9.14 11.63
CA GLN A 4 15.36 -8.33 10.66
C GLN A 4 16.60 -9.11 10.20
N LEU A 5 16.64 -9.48 8.92
CA LEU A 5 17.75 -10.22 8.32
C LEU A 5 18.89 -9.29 7.86
N SER A 6 18.62 -8.00 7.73
CA SER A 6 19.59 -6.98 7.32
C SER A 6 20.25 -6.27 8.50
N ARG A 7 21.50 -5.80 8.32
CA ARG A 7 22.14 -4.88 9.28
C ARG A 7 21.71 -3.42 9.09
N ALA A 8 20.82 -3.15 8.13
CA ALA A 8 20.32 -1.80 7.86
C ALA A 8 19.63 -1.22 9.09
N LYS A 9 20.11 -0.05 9.54
CA LYS A 9 19.56 0.67 10.69
C LYS A 9 18.50 1.70 10.30
N THR A 10 18.44 2.04 9.02
CA THR A 10 17.54 3.03 8.44
C THR A 10 16.88 2.46 7.19
N GLY A 11 15.67 2.93 6.91
CA GLY A 11 14.88 2.50 5.76
C GLY A 11 13.43 2.90 5.92
N ALA A 12 12.61 2.53 4.94
CA ALA A 12 11.17 2.66 4.98
C ALA A 12 10.54 1.32 4.58
N VAL A 13 9.36 1.05 5.13
CA VAL A 13 8.52 -0.08 4.74
C VAL A 13 7.32 0.49 4.02
N TYR A 14 7.09 -0.02 2.81
CA TYR A 14 5.95 0.30 1.97
C TYR A 14 5.17 -0.98 1.68
N PHE A 15 3.85 -0.91 1.76
CA PHE A 15 2.94 -2.03 1.49
C PHE A 15 2.39 -1.84 0.08
N GLY A 16 3.01 -2.51 -0.89
CA GLY A 16 2.59 -2.46 -2.29
C GLY A 16 1.93 -3.76 -2.71
N ASP A 17 0.62 -3.71 -2.96
CA ASP A 17 -0.16 -4.81 -3.55
C ASP A 17 0.33 -5.11 -4.99
N ASP A 18 0.17 -6.36 -5.42
CA ASP A 18 0.74 -6.88 -6.67
C ASP A 18 0.03 -6.40 -7.95
N ASP A 19 -1.20 -5.91 -7.83
CA ASP A 19 -2.05 -5.46 -8.93
C ASP A 19 -2.09 -3.93 -9.12
N ASN A 20 -1.51 -3.20 -8.18
CA ASN A 20 -1.43 -1.75 -8.18
C ASN A 20 -0.40 -1.24 -9.20
N THR A 21 -0.56 0.03 -9.59
CA THR A 21 0.38 0.69 -10.53
C THR A 21 1.18 1.76 -9.81
N TYR A 22 2.50 1.74 -9.97
CA TYR A 22 3.44 2.60 -9.25
C TYR A 22 4.29 3.42 -10.21
N ASP A 23 4.32 4.73 -10.00
CA ASP A 23 5.29 5.61 -10.65
C ASP A 23 6.64 5.55 -9.89
N LEU A 24 7.76 5.52 -10.61
CA LEU A 24 9.08 5.41 -9.97
C LEU A 24 9.39 6.57 -9.00
N ARG A 25 8.81 7.76 -9.23
CA ARG A 25 8.95 8.94 -8.36
C ARG A 25 8.40 8.68 -6.95
N LEU A 26 7.44 7.77 -6.80
CA LEU A 26 6.94 7.36 -5.49
C LEU A 26 8.08 6.86 -4.58
N PHE A 27 9.02 6.12 -5.14
CA PHE A 27 10.10 5.53 -4.35
C PHE A 27 11.14 6.56 -3.90
N ASP A 28 11.26 7.69 -4.61
CA ASP A 28 12.03 8.86 -4.12
C ASP A 28 11.34 9.50 -2.92
N GLU A 29 10.01 9.66 -2.98
CA GLU A 29 9.22 10.16 -1.86
C GLU A 29 9.37 9.24 -0.63
N ILE A 30 9.26 7.91 -0.82
CA ILE A 30 9.42 6.89 0.22
C ILE A 30 10.80 6.96 0.88
N ARG A 31 11.88 7.09 0.09
CA ARG A 31 13.25 7.17 0.60
C ARG A 31 13.49 8.35 1.55
N SER A 32 12.71 9.42 1.43
CA SER A 32 12.87 10.65 2.21
C SER A 32 12.10 10.69 3.54
N ILE A 33 11.34 9.64 3.88
CA ILE A 33 10.44 9.63 5.04
C ILE A 33 11.22 9.54 6.36
N ARG A 34 10.86 10.40 7.33
CA ARG A 34 11.47 10.41 8.66
C ARG A 34 10.68 9.58 9.68
N LYS A 35 9.35 9.57 9.58
CA LYS A 35 8.42 8.90 10.49
C LYS A 35 7.33 8.16 9.71
N VAL A 36 6.47 8.87 9.00
CA VAL A 36 5.42 8.28 8.16
C VAL A 36 5.07 9.24 7.03
N GLY A 37 5.26 8.80 5.79
CA GLY A 37 4.89 9.57 4.60
C GLY A 37 3.45 9.30 4.20
N ILE A 38 2.77 10.30 3.65
CA ILE A 38 1.42 10.19 3.10
C ILE A 38 1.35 10.87 1.72
N TRP A 39 0.60 10.30 0.80
CA TRP A 39 0.35 10.85 -0.53
C TRP A 39 -1.04 10.47 -1.07
N PRO A 40 -1.51 11.15 -2.13
CA PRO A 40 -2.72 10.76 -2.85
C PRO A 40 -2.60 9.39 -3.53
N VAL A 41 -3.72 8.67 -3.58
CA VAL A 41 -3.86 7.42 -4.34
C VAL A 41 -4.95 7.62 -5.41
N GLY A 42 -4.65 7.23 -6.65
CA GLY A 42 -5.59 7.31 -7.75
C GLY A 42 -6.58 6.15 -7.75
N ILE A 43 -7.79 6.40 -8.27
CA ILE A 43 -8.87 5.43 -8.53
C ILE A 43 -9.17 4.47 -7.37
N VAL A 44 -9.37 5.02 -6.18
CA VAL A 44 -9.60 4.24 -4.95
C VAL A 44 -10.77 4.82 -4.16
N GLY A 45 -11.42 4.00 -3.31
CA GLY A 45 -12.46 4.48 -2.40
C GLY A 45 -13.71 5.07 -3.07
N GLY A 46 -13.91 4.81 -4.37
CA GLY A 46 -14.97 5.43 -5.18
C GLY A 46 -14.64 6.84 -5.69
N LEU A 47 -13.38 7.26 -5.60
CA LEU A 47 -12.88 8.58 -6.02
C LEU A 47 -11.85 8.44 -7.15
N VAL A 48 -11.75 9.47 -7.99
CA VAL A 48 -10.64 9.59 -8.96
C VAL A 48 -9.29 9.72 -8.24
N ALA A 49 -9.27 10.41 -7.11
CA ALA A 49 -8.14 10.44 -6.19
C ALA A 49 -8.62 10.61 -4.75
N GLU A 50 -8.19 9.70 -3.88
CA GLU A 50 -8.29 9.85 -2.43
C GLU A 50 -7.00 10.49 -1.92
N LYS A 51 -7.11 11.53 -1.07
CA LYS A 51 -5.98 12.33 -0.63
C LYS A 51 -6.19 12.97 0.74
N PRO A 52 -5.10 13.28 1.47
CA PRO A 52 -5.18 14.12 2.65
C PRO A 52 -5.55 15.57 2.28
N SER A 53 -6.28 16.21 3.20
CA SER A 53 -6.53 17.65 3.21
C SER A 53 -5.48 18.30 4.12
N LEU A 54 -4.79 19.30 3.58
CA LEU A 54 -3.71 20.00 4.27
C LEU A 54 -4.16 21.39 4.74
N ALA A 55 -3.67 21.83 5.89
CA ALA A 55 -3.73 23.24 6.30
C ALA A 55 -2.67 24.07 5.56
N GLU A 56 -2.74 25.40 5.70
CA GLU A 56 -1.78 26.33 5.08
C GLU A 56 -0.33 26.05 5.48
N ASN A 57 -0.11 25.57 6.71
CA ASN A 57 1.21 25.19 7.20
C ASN A 57 1.69 23.80 6.73
N GLY A 58 0.92 23.13 5.86
CA GLY A 58 1.21 21.80 5.33
C GLY A 58 0.81 20.64 6.24
N SER A 59 0.31 20.87 7.46
CA SER A 59 -0.13 19.77 8.33
C SER A 59 -1.40 19.09 7.80
N VAL A 60 -1.51 17.77 8.00
CA VAL A 60 -2.70 17.01 7.62
C VAL A 60 -3.82 17.26 8.62
N VAL A 61 -4.92 17.85 8.15
CA VAL A 61 -6.11 18.17 8.99
C VAL A 61 -7.29 17.25 8.72
N GLY A 62 -7.31 16.56 7.58
CA GLY A 62 -8.38 15.66 7.21
C GLY A 62 -8.08 14.89 5.93
N PHE A 63 -9.11 14.31 5.33
CA PHE A 63 -9.05 13.52 4.11
C PHE A 63 -10.35 13.72 3.33
N ASN A 64 -10.32 13.52 2.01
CA ASN A 64 -11.52 13.60 1.16
C ASN A 64 -12.25 12.25 1.00
N ALA A 65 -11.92 11.25 1.82
CA ALA A 65 -12.46 9.90 1.71
C ALA A 65 -14.00 9.88 1.80
N LEU A 66 -14.65 9.12 0.91
CA LEU A 66 -16.10 8.91 0.95
C LEU A 66 -16.49 7.69 1.78
N TRP A 67 -15.62 6.69 1.83
CA TRP A 67 -15.91 5.43 2.50
C TRP A 67 -15.33 5.40 3.92
N LYS A 68 -16.25 5.35 4.89
CA LYS A 68 -15.94 5.39 6.33
C LYS A 68 -15.00 6.55 6.71
N PRO A 69 -15.39 7.81 6.46
CA PRO A 69 -14.56 8.99 6.73
C PRO A 69 -14.24 9.19 8.22
N GLU A 70 -15.03 8.60 9.12
CA GLU A 70 -14.85 8.64 10.57
C GLU A 70 -13.62 7.87 11.07
N ARG A 71 -12.98 7.05 10.21
CA ARG A 71 -11.76 6.33 10.55
C ARG A 71 -10.66 7.30 11.01
N PRO A 72 -9.79 6.91 11.96
CA PRO A 72 -8.63 7.72 12.33
C PRO A 72 -7.77 8.09 11.12
N PHE A 73 -7.53 7.12 10.25
CA PHE A 73 -6.83 7.25 8.98
C PHE A 73 -7.72 6.64 7.88
N PRO A 74 -8.64 7.43 7.29
CA PRO A 74 -9.51 6.97 6.22
C PRO A 74 -8.73 7.00 4.90
N ILE A 75 -7.75 6.11 4.78
CA ILE A 75 -6.84 6.00 3.65
C ILE A 75 -6.77 4.56 3.15
N ASP A 76 -6.23 4.40 1.96
CA ASP A 76 -5.84 3.13 1.35
C ASP A 76 -4.46 2.65 1.81
N MET A 77 -4.19 1.34 1.70
CA MET A 77 -2.91 0.73 2.06
C MET A 77 -1.74 1.32 1.25
N ALA A 78 -1.95 1.64 -0.03
CA ALA A 78 -0.92 2.17 -0.91
C ALA A 78 -0.59 3.65 -0.65
N ALA A 79 -1.31 4.33 0.25
CA ALA A 79 -1.22 5.76 0.48
C ALA A 79 -0.06 6.18 1.39
N PHE A 80 0.59 5.24 2.09
CA PHE A 80 1.57 5.57 3.12
C PHE A 80 2.77 4.62 3.14
N ALA A 81 3.90 5.10 3.64
CA ALA A 81 5.01 4.27 4.07
C ALA A 81 5.52 4.73 5.42
N VAL A 82 6.12 3.80 6.18
CA VAL A 82 6.53 4.03 7.56
C VAL A 82 8.03 3.84 7.68
N ASN A 83 8.68 4.69 8.48
CA ASN A 83 10.09 4.53 8.79
C ASN A 83 10.35 3.18 9.49
N LEU A 84 11.36 2.44 9.03
CA LEU A 84 11.73 1.12 9.52
C LEU A 84 12.03 1.12 11.02
N THR A 85 12.68 2.17 11.53
CA THR A 85 13.03 2.28 12.96
C THR A 85 11.77 2.37 13.82
N LEU A 86 10.74 3.10 13.37
CA LEU A 86 9.46 3.20 14.07
C LEU A 86 8.75 1.85 14.10
N ILE A 87 8.75 1.14 12.96
CA ILE A 87 8.24 -0.23 12.90
C ILE A 87 8.98 -1.04 13.97
N ILE A 88 10.29 -1.26 13.85
CA ILE A 88 11.06 -2.10 14.79
C ILE A 88 10.80 -1.75 16.27
N ALA A 89 10.74 -0.46 16.62
CA ALA A 89 10.48 0.00 17.99
C ALA A 89 9.07 -0.31 18.51
N LYS A 90 8.08 -0.47 17.61
CA LYS A 90 6.69 -0.81 17.91
C LYS A 90 6.39 -2.22 17.39
N SER A 91 7.03 -3.22 17.98
CA SER A 91 6.94 -4.64 17.56
C SER A 91 5.52 -5.21 17.59
N GLU A 92 4.68 -4.70 18.49
CA GLU A 92 3.31 -5.18 18.68
C GLU A 92 2.31 -4.61 17.67
N ALA A 93 2.70 -3.61 16.88
CA ALA A 93 1.83 -3.05 15.84
C ALA A 93 1.74 -4.02 14.65
N LEU A 94 0.60 -4.65 14.46
CA LEU A 94 0.36 -5.64 13.41
C LEU A 94 -0.96 -5.35 12.70
N PHE A 95 -1.11 -5.83 11.47
CA PHE A 95 -2.43 -6.00 10.88
C PHE A 95 -3.15 -7.15 11.60
N SER A 96 -4.48 -7.09 11.68
CA SER A 96 -5.27 -8.07 12.45
C SER A 96 -6.50 -8.48 11.67
N TYR A 97 -6.78 -9.78 11.57
CA TYR A 97 -7.99 -10.27 10.90
C TYR A 97 -9.30 -9.91 11.65
N ASP A 98 -9.19 -9.53 12.92
CA ASP A 98 -10.33 -9.24 13.80
C ASP A 98 -10.78 -7.76 13.75
N VAL A 99 -10.33 -7.01 12.74
CA VAL A 99 -10.75 -5.61 12.54
C VAL A 99 -11.83 -5.51 11.45
N PRO A 100 -12.82 -4.60 11.60
CA PRO A 100 -13.83 -4.43 10.58
C PRO A 100 -13.22 -4.06 9.23
N ARG A 101 -13.86 -4.48 8.13
CA ARG A 101 -13.45 -4.13 6.77
C ARG A 101 -13.17 -2.62 6.68
N GLY A 102 -11.95 -2.27 6.24
CA GLY A 102 -11.50 -0.89 6.08
C GLY A 102 -10.76 -0.25 7.24
N TYR A 103 -10.61 -0.97 8.35
CA TYR A 103 -9.91 -0.44 9.52
C TYR A 103 -8.49 -0.96 9.65
N GLN A 104 -7.98 -1.74 8.69
CA GLN A 104 -6.62 -2.31 8.75
C GLN A 104 -5.55 -1.22 8.85
N GLU A 105 -5.61 -0.25 7.95
CA GLU A 105 -4.66 0.87 7.86
C GLU A 105 -4.71 1.69 9.15
N SER A 106 -5.92 2.02 9.60
CA SER A 106 -6.15 2.75 10.83
C SER A 106 -5.66 1.99 12.07
N HIS A 107 -5.94 0.69 12.16
CA HIS A 107 -5.50 -0.16 13.28
C HIS A 107 -3.98 -0.22 13.36
N PHE A 108 -3.32 -0.46 12.21
CA PHE A 108 -1.87 -0.51 12.15
C PHE A 108 -1.21 0.83 12.51
N LEU A 109 -1.65 1.94 11.89
CA LEU A 109 -1.05 3.26 12.14
C LEU A 109 -1.29 3.74 13.59
N THR A 110 -2.47 3.51 14.15
CA THR A 110 -2.73 3.80 15.56
C THR A 110 -1.95 2.89 16.50
N GLY A 111 -1.75 1.61 16.16
CA GLY A 111 -0.88 0.68 16.89
C GLY A 111 0.59 1.13 16.93
N LEU A 112 1.07 1.83 15.90
CA LEU A 112 2.38 2.49 15.89
C LEU A 112 2.43 3.75 16.78
N GLY A 113 1.29 4.19 17.32
CA GLY A 113 1.16 5.42 18.11
C GLY A 113 1.14 6.69 17.26
N LEU A 114 0.79 6.58 15.96
CA LEU A 114 0.74 7.70 15.05
C LEU A 114 -0.57 8.47 15.16
N LYS A 115 -0.48 9.79 14.95
CA LYS A 115 -1.60 10.72 14.79
C LYS A 115 -1.54 11.37 13.40
N ARG A 116 -2.63 12.01 12.96
CA ARG A 116 -2.66 12.75 11.69
C ARG A 116 -1.57 13.82 11.60
N SER A 117 -1.26 14.48 12.71
CA SER A 117 -0.19 15.47 12.81
C SER A 117 1.23 14.92 12.62
N ASP A 118 1.41 13.59 12.71
CA ASP A 118 2.69 12.93 12.47
C ASP A 118 2.94 12.62 10.99
N LEU A 119 1.91 12.76 10.14
CA LEU A 119 2.00 12.46 8.72
C LEU A 119 2.82 13.53 8.00
N GLU A 120 3.80 13.08 7.21
CA GLU A 120 4.62 13.90 6.33
C GLU A 120 4.00 13.92 4.92
N PRO A 121 3.37 15.04 4.48
CA PRO A 121 2.84 15.12 3.13
C PRO A 121 3.97 14.99 2.10
N LYS A 122 3.78 14.08 1.15
CA LYS A 122 4.68 13.82 0.02
C LYS A 122 3.99 14.17 -1.30
N ALA A 123 4.67 13.92 -2.41
CA ALA A 123 4.14 14.14 -3.76
C ALA A 123 3.67 15.59 -3.98
N VAL A 124 4.58 16.52 -3.68
CA VAL A 124 4.36 17.98 -3.78
C VAL A 124 3.14 18.40 -2.96
N ASN A 125 3.21 18.24 -1.63
CA ASN A 125 2.10 18.54 -0.70
C ASN A 125 0.78 17.91 -1.14
N CYS A 126 0.83 16.64 -1.52
CA CYS A 126 -0.32 15.84 -1.92
C CYS A 126 -1.13 16.44 -3.09
N THR A 127 -0.44 17.14 -4.01
CA THR A 127 -1.03 17.66 -5.24
C THR A 127 -0.81 16.75 -6.45
N ARG A 128 0.05 15.74 -6.32
CA ARG A 128 0.35 14.77 -7.37
C ARG A 128 0.02 13.34 -6.94
N VAL A 129 -0.41 12.53 -7.91
CA VAL A 129 -0.69 11.11 -7.74
C VAL A 129 0.46 10.33 -8.37
N TYR A 130 1.11 9.47 -7.58
CA TYR A 130 2.22 8.61 -8.03
C TYR A 130 1.92 7.11 -7.84
N VAL A 131 0.70 6.77 -7.40
CA VAL A 131 0.23 5.40 -7.22
C VAL A 131 -1.25 5.31 -7.52
N TRP A 132 -1.67 4.21 -8.15
CA TRP A 132 -3.06 3.94 -8.51
C TRP A 132 -3.46 2.55 -8.03
N HIS A 133 -4.65 2.46 -7.43
CA HIS A 133 -5.23 1.19 -7.01
C HIS A 133 -5.89 0.47 -8.21
N THR A 134 -5.08 0.12 -9.20
CA THR A 134 -5.51 -0.69 -10.34
C THR A 134 -5.86 -2.12 -9.91
N ARG A 135 -6.61 -2.82 -10.75
CA ARG A 135 -6.90 -4.25 -10.60
C ARG A 135 -6.88 -4.92 -11.96
N THR A 136 -6.31 -6.10 -12.04
CA THR A 136 -6.34 -6.91 -13.26
C THR A 136 -7.75 -7.48 -13.46
N GLU A 137 -8.28 -7.37 -14.67
CA GLU A 137 -9.54 -8.03 -15.00
C GLU A 137 -9.40 -9.55 -14.92
N LYS A 138 -10.51 -10.24 -14.64
CA LYS A 138 -10.52 -11.70 -14.61
C LYS A 138 -10.16 -12.26 -15.99
N SER A 139 -9.19 -13.17 -16.04
CA SER A 139 -8.75 -13.80 -17.29
C SER A 139 -9.88 -14.58 -17.97
N LYS A 140 -9.94 -14.47 -19.30
CA LYS A 140 -10.89 -15.18 -20.16
C LYS A 140 -10.22 -16.38 -20.82
N LEU A 141 -9.78 -17.33 -20.00
CA LEU A 141 -9.17 -18.57 -20.48
C LEU A 141 -10.24 -19.62 -20.81
N SER A 142 -9.97 -20.47 -21.81
CA SER A 142 -10.87 -21.57 -22.15
C SER A 142 -10.86 -22.65 -21.06
N LYS A 143 -11.86 -23.54 -21.07
CA LYS A 143 -11.88 -24.69 -20.14
C LYS A 143 -10.62 -25.55 -20.29
N ALA A 144 -10.14 -25.75 -21.52
CA ALA A 144 -8.96 -26.54 -21.80
C ALA A 144 -7.68 -25.88 -21.24
N ASP A 145 -7.56 -24.55 -21.34
CA ASP A 145 -6.42 -23.83 -20.76
C ASP A 145 -6.41 -23.96 -19.23
N TRP A 146 -7.59 -23.87 -18.59
CA TRP A 146 -7.71 -24.09 -17.16
C TRP A 146 -7.34 -25.53 -16.76
N GLU A 147 -7.79 -26.53 -17.52
CA GLU A 147 -7.41 -27.92 -17.28
C GLU A 147 -5.90 -28.13 -17.35
N LYS A 148 -5.21 -27.50 -18.33
CA LYS A 148 -3.75 -27.52 -18.41
C LYS A 148 -3.09 -26.83 -17.20
N ILE A 149 -3.58 -25.65 -16.80
CA ILE A 149 -3.02 -24.88 -15.67
C ILE A 149 -3.16 -25.65 -14.37
N VAL A 150 -4.34 -26.25 -14.13
CA VAL A 150 -4.63 -27.05 -12.94
C VAL A 150 -3.77 -28.32 -12.89
N ALA A 151 -3.43 -28.91 -14.05
CA ALA A 151 -2.57 -30.08 -14.11
C ALA A 151 -1.12 -29.80 -13.65
N GLN A 152 -0.68 -28.54 -13.69
CA GLN A 152 0.68 -28.11 -13.31
C GLN A 152 1.81 -28.95 -13.96
N ASP A 153 1.58 -29.46 -15.17
CA ASP A 153 2.55 -30.25 -15.91
C ASP A 153 3.22 -29.38 -16.98
N LYS A 154 4.51 -29.07 -16.77
CA LYS A 154 5.34 -28.26 -17.67
C LYS A 154 5.30 -28.72 -19.13
N ARG A 155 5.10 -30.02 -19.39
CA ARG A 155 5.06 -30.58 -20.75
C ARG A 155 3.82 -30.17 -21.54
N LEU A 156 2.81 -29.60 -20.87
CA LEU A 156 1.57 -29.12 -21.49
C LEU A 156 1.67 -27.68 -21.99
N PHE A 157 2.80 -27.02 -21.75
CA PHE A 157 3.05 -25.61 -22.01
C PHE A 157 4.32 -25.41 -22.84
N ASP A 158 4.38 -24.32 -23.60
CA ASP A 158 5.65 -23.86 -24.14
C ASP A 158 6.53 -23.23 -23.04
N ASP A 159 7.80 -22.94 -23.36
CA ASP A 159 8.77 -22.44 -22.39
C ASP A 159 8.36 -21.09 -21.77
N VAL A 160 7.67 -20.23 -22.53
CA VAL A 160 7.23 -18.90 -22.07
C VAL A 160 6.02 -19.04 -21.15
N GLU A 161 5.06 -19.88 -21.52
CA GLU A 161 3.89 -20.20 -20.71
C GLU A 161 4.29 -20.87 -19.38
N ALA A 162 5.18 -21.86 -19.43
CA ALA A 162 5.69 -22.52 -18.23
C ALA A 162 6.43 -21.54 -17.31
N HIS A 163 7.29 -20.68 -17.87
CA HIS A 163 7.95 -19.63 -17.10
C HIS A 163 6.96 -18.66 -16.47
N GLY A 164 5.92 -18.24 -17.20
CA GLY A 164 4.88 -17.34 -16.69
C GLY A 164 4.03 -17.94 -15.56
N LEU A 165 3.84 -19.26 -15.55
CA LEU A 165 3.12 -19.99 -14.50
C LEU A 165 4.02 -20.41 -13.32
N GLY A 166 5.34 -20.21 -13.43
CA GLY A 166 6.30 -20.65 -12.42
C GLY A 166 6.48 -22.18 -12.36
N LEU A 167 6.33 -22.87 -13.50
CA LEU A 167 6.45 -24.34 -13.64
C LEU A 167 7.86 -24.82 -14.08
#